data_AF-A0A1E3NTU3-F1
#
_entry.id   AF-A0A1E3NTU3-F1
#
_cell.length_a   1.000
_cell.length_b   1.000
_cell.length_c   1.000
_cell.angle_alpha   90.00
_cell.angle_beta   90.00
_cell.angle_gamma   90.00
#
_symmetry.space_group_name_H-M   'P 1'
#
loop_
_entity.id
_entity.type
_entity.pdbx_description
1 polymer ?
#
loop_
_entity_poly.entity_id
_entity_poly.type
_entity_poly.pdbx_seq_one_letter_code
_entity_poly.pdbx_strand_id
1 'polypeptide(L)'
;MKPENKKIRLNTSYNTVEIDINYGSKICQLTCSAFIAVVLLAFEEVDELSYEEIKQKTGISDSILKSSIASLKRAGLVHNSQGLIKFITNPGSLGPSLLI
;
A
#
# COMPACT_ATOMS: atom_id res chain seq x y z
N MET A 1 -23.21 4.92 -32.60
CA MET A 1 -22.28 6.07 -32.44
C MET A 1 -21.05 5.60 -31.69
N LYS A 2 -19.85 5.73 -32.26
CA LYS A 2 -18.58 5.54 -31.51
C LYS A 2 -18.28 6.85 -30.77
N PRO A 3 -17.92 6.83 -29.48
CA PRO A 3 -17.54 8.06 -28.79
C PRO A 3 -16.26 8.62 -29.43
N GLU A 4 -16.36 9.81 -30.01
CA GLU A 4 -15.22 10.56 -30.55
C GLU A 4 -14.23 10.88 -29.42
N ASN A 5 -12.98 10.43 -29.56
CA ASN A 5 -11.78 10.84 -28.81
C ASN A 5 -11.94 11.15 -27.30
N LYS A 6 -12.64 10.31 -26.53
CA LYS A 6 -12.72 10.46 -25.07
C LYS A 6 -11.41 10.03 -24.41
N LYS A 7 -10.76 10.94 -23.67
CA LYS A 7 -9.64 10.65 -22.77
C LYS A 7 -10.12 10.77 -21.32
N ILE A 8 -10.14 9.65 -20.61
CA ILE A 8 -10.46 9.60 -19.17
C ILE A 8 -9.14 9.57 -18.41
N ARG A 9 -9.01 10.41 -17.37
CA ARG A 9 -7.87 10.40 -16.46
C ARG A 9 -8.38 10.21 -15.05
N LEU A 10 -7.81 9.23 -14.34
CA LEU A 10 -8.08 9.03 -12.93
C LEU A 10 -7.18 9.98 -12.13
N ASN A 11 -7.77 10.83 -11.30
CA ASN A 11 -7.04 11.60 -10.31
C ASN A 11 -6.94 10.78 -9.02
N THR A 12 -5.75 10.26 -8.72
CA THR A 12 -5.52 9.40 -7.54
C THR A 12 -5.24 10.19 -6.26
N SER A 13 -5.08 11.52 -6.34
CA SER A 13 -4.70 12.36 -5.19
C SER A 13 -5.78 12.47 -4.11
N TYR A 14 -7.03 12.16 -4.43
CA TYR A 14 -8.17 12.29 -3.51
C TYR A 14 -8.93 11.00 -3.30
N ASN A 15 -8.47 9.90 -3.90
CA ASN A 15 -9.15 8.62 -3.80
C ASN A 15 -8.70 7.91 -2.52
N THR A 16 -9.65 7.64 -1.65
CA THR A 16 -9.53 6.61 -0.63
C THR A 16 -10.02 5.28 -1.21
N VAL A 17 -9.38 4.21 -0.80
CA VAL A 17 -9.74 2.84 -1.13
C VAL A 17 -9.76 2.02 0.15
N GLU A 18 -10.55 0.96 0.16
CA GLU A 18 -10.56 -0.03 1.22
C GLU A 18 -9.82 -1.29 0.75
N ILE A 19 -8.91 -1.79 1.57
CA ILE A 19 -8.19 -3.05 1.38
C ILE A 19 -8.43 -3.94 2.58
N ASP A 20 -8.72 -5.21 2.33
CA ASP A 20 -8.72 -6.25 3.35
C ASP A 20 -7.36 -6.95 3.38
N ILE A 21 -6.70 -6.89 4.53
CA ILE A 21 -5.45 -7.61 4.77
C ILE A 21 -5.76 -8.87 5.58
N ASN A 22 -5.52 -10.02 4.98
CA ASN A 22 -5.77 -11.32 5.61
C ASN A 22 -4.50 -11.88 6.26
N TYR A 23 -4.52 -12.01 7.59
CA TYR A 23 -3.46 -12.61 8.41
C TYR A 23 -3.80 -14.04 8.83
N GLY A 24 -4.45 -14.80 7.96
CA GLY A 24 -4.91 -16.17 8.19
C GLY A 24 -6.17 -16.22 9.05
N SER A 25 -6.03 -16.02 10.37
CA SER A 25 -7.15 -16.08 11.32
C SER A 25 -7.80 -14.73 11.63
N LYS A 26 -7.25 -13.64 11.08
CA LYS A 26 -7.70 -12.26 11.30
C LYS A 26 -7.73 -11.52 9.98
N ILE A 27 -8.77 -10.73 9.76
CA ILE A 27 -8.85 -9.77 8.67
C ILE A 27 -8.75 -8.37 9.29
N CYS A 28 -7.86 -7.55 8.76
CA CYS A 28 -7.75 -6.13 9.08
C CYS A 28 -8.22 -5.33 7.87
N GLN A 29 -9.29 -4.55 8.03
CA GLN A 29 -9.75 -3.65 6.98
C GLN A 29 -8.97 -2.33 7.07
N LEU A 30 -8.49 -1.85 5.94
CA LEU A 30 -7.67 -0.66 5.83
C LEU A 30 -8.31 0.32 4.85
N THR A 31 -8.74 1.48 5.34
CA THR A 31 -9.09 2.61 4.48
C THR A 31 -7.85 3.48 4.30
N CYS A 32 -7.37 3.63 3.07
CA CYS A 32 -6.14 4.36 2.78
C CYS A 32 -6.14 5.02 1.40
N SER A 33 -5.12 5.84 1.10
CA SER A 33 -4.93 6.35 -0.26
C SER A 33 -4.64 5.25 -1.27
N ALA A 34 -5.01 5.46 -2.53
CA ALA A 34 -4.70 4.52 -3.63
C ALA A 34 -3.20 4.20 -3.74
N PHE A 35 -2.30 5.15 -3.39
CA PHE A 35 -0.86 4.90 -3.40
C PHE A 35 -0.41 3.96 -2.29
N ILE A 36 -0.97 4.09 -1.08
CA ILE A 36 -0.69 3.16 0.02
C ILE A 36 -1.16 1.75 -0.35
N ALA A 37 -2.34 1.64 -0.94
CA ALA A 37 -2.89 0.38 -1.43
C ALA A 37 -1.97 -0.30 -2.44
N VAL A 38 -1.49 0.44 -3.45
CA VAL A 38 -0.57 -0.09 -4.46
C VAL A 38 0.77 -0.52 -3.84
N VAL A 39 1.27 0.19 -2.83
CA VAL A 39 2.48 -0.24 -2.08
C VAL A 39 2.23 -1.55 -1.32
N LEU A 40 1.07 -1.71 -0.68
CA LEU A 40 0.72 -2.94 0.03
C LEU A 40 0.59 -4.13 -0.91
N LEU A 41 -0.05 -3.95 -2.07
CA LEU A 41 -0.17 -4.98 -3.10
C LEU A 41 1.18 -5.44 -3.66
N ALA A 42 2.23 -4.62 -3.56
CA ALA A 42 3.57 -5.04 -3.97
C ALA A 42 4.09 -6.24 -3.14
N PHE A 43 3.60 -6.41 -1.91
CA PHE A 43 3.94 -7.49 -0.97
C PHE A 43 3.02 -8.72 -1.07
N GLU A 44 2.11 -8.79 -2.06
CA GLU A 44 1.12 -9.89 -2.16
C GLU A 44 1.77 -11.29 -2.17
N GLU A 45 2.92 -11.42 -2.84
CA GLU A 45 3.62 -12.71 -2.99
C GLU A 45 4.91 -12.80 -2.14
N VAL A 46 5.32 -11.72 -1.47
CA VAL A 46 6.61 -11.62 -0.77
C VAL A 46 6.50 -10.75 0.48
N ASP A 47 7.15 -11.17 1.57
CA ASP A 47 7.12 -10.42 2.84
C ASP A 47 8.11 -9.26 2.88
N GLU A 48 9.13 -9.24 2.00
CA GLU A 48 10.24 -8.29 2.05
C GLU A 48 10.58 -7.77 0.66
N LEU A 49 10.78 -6.45 0.55
CA LEU A 49 11.18 -5.77 -0.67
C LEU A 49 12.13 -4.62 -0.36
N SER A 50 13.09 -4.37 -1.24
CA SER A 50 13.86 -3.12 -1.24
C SER A 50 13.00 -1.95 -1.70
N TYR A 51 13.42 -0.72 -1.35
CA TYR A 51 12.76 0.50 -1.81
C TYR A 51 12.68 0.56 -3.35
N GLU A 52 13.75 0.16 -4.04
CA GLU A 52 13.81 0.18 -5.50
C GLU A 52 12.87 -0.86 -6.15
N GLU A 53 12.71 -2.04 -5.55
CA GLU A 53 11.76 -3.04 -6.07
C GLU A 53 10.31 -2.56 -5.92
N ILE A 54 9.96 -1.94 -4.78
CA ILE A 54 8.63 -1.35 -4.60
C ILE A 54 8.41 -0.25 -5.64
N LYS A 55 9.40 0.62 -5.85
CA LYS A 55 9.33 1.69 -6.85
C LYS A 55 9.13 1.15 -8.26
N GLN A 56 9.87 0.12 -8.65
CA GLN A 56 9.75 -0.52 -9.96
C GLN A 56 8.40 -1.20 -10.16
N LYS A 57 7.91 -1.95 -9.16
CA LYS A 57 6.61 -2.64 -9.21
C LYS A 57 5.43 -1.66 -9.28
N THR A 58 5.52 -0.54 -8.56
CA THR A 58 4.40 0.38 -8.38
C THR A 58 4.38 1.56 -9.35
N GLY A 59 5.54 1.95 -9.90
CA GLY A 59 5.68 3.15 -10.73
C GLY A 59 5.44 4.46 -9.98
N ILE A 60 5.39 4.43 -8.65
CA ILE A 60 5.11 5.61 -7.82
C ILE A 60 6.35 6.50 -7.78
N SER A 61 6.14 7.82 -7.82
CA SER A 61 7.23 8.79 -7.69
C SER A 61 7.88 8.74 -6.30
N ASP A 62 9.16 9.08 -6.24
CA ASP A 62 9.99 8.96 -5.03
C ASP A 62 9.39 9.65 -3.79
N SER A 63 8.82 10.84 -3.98
CA SER A 63 8.21 11.64 -2.92
C SER A 63 6.95 10.98 -2.36
N ILE A 64 6.07 10.49 -3.22
CA ILE A 64 4.84 9.80 -2.82
C ILE A 64 5.19 8.47 -2.17
N LEU A 65 6.12 7.70 -2.75
CA LEU A 65 6.53 6.41 -2.21
C LEU A 65 7.12 6.53 -0.80
N LYS A 66 7.98 7.53 -0.56
CA LYS A 66 8.53 7.81 0.77
C LYS A 66 7.42 8.13 1.78
N SER A 67 6.45 8.95 1.37
CA SER A 67 5.30 9.31 2.22
C SER A 67 4.42 8.09 2.53
N SER A 68 4.09 7.27 1.52
CA SER A 68 3.30 6.05 1.67
C SER A 68 3.97 5.05 2.62
N ILE A 69 5.28 4.78 2.43
CA ILE A 69 6.03 3.89 3.32
C ILE A 69 6.09 4.45 4.75
N ALA A 70 6.26 5.76 4.92
CA ALA A 70 6.26 6.37 6.25
C ALA A 70 4.90 6.25 6.96
N SER A 71 3.79 6.39 6.24
CA SER A 71 2.45 6.14 6.79
C SER A 71 2.26 4.67 7.18
N LEU A 72 2.66 3.72 6.33
CA LEU A 72 2.62 2.29 6.64
C LEU A 72 3.46 1.92 7.88
N LYS A 73 4.64 2.54 8.04
CA LYS A 73 5.48 2.36 9.23
C LYS A 73 4.82 2.87 10.49
N ARG A 74 4.24 4.07 10.45
CA ARG A 74 3.51 4.64 11.60
C ARG A 74 2.30 3.79 11.98
N ALA A 75 1.65 3.20 10.98
CA ALA A 75 0.52 2.29 11.17
C ALA A 75 0.93 0.91 11.70
N GLY A 76 2.22 0.59 11.79
CA GLY A 76 2.69 -0.73 12.21
C GLY A 76 2.38 -1.83 11.19
N LEU A 77 2.30 -1.50 9.90
CA LEU A 77 2.09 -2.47 8.81
C LEU A 77 3.40 -2.92 8.16
N VAL A 78 4.43 -2.07 8.21
CA VAL A 78 5.77 -2.41 7.71
C VAL A 78 6.85 -1.90 8.65
N HIS A 79 8.04 -2.49 8.59
CA HIS A 79 9.23 -1.98 9.27
C HIS A 79 10.48 -2.10 8.40
N ASN A 80 11.56 -1.43 8.79
CA ASN A 80 12.87 -1.64 8.15
C ASN A 80 13.52 -2.91 8.73
N SER A 81 14.14 -3.72 7.88
CA SER A 81 14.94 -4.88 8.25
C SER A 81 16.15 -4.99 7.31
N GLN A 82 17.36 -4.76 7.82
CA GLN A 82 18.61 -4.93 7.04
C GLN A 82 18.64 -4.19 5.68
N GLY A 83 18.03 -3.01 5.60
CA GLY A 83 17.95 -2.24 4.34
C GLY A 83 16.76 -2.57 3.44
N LEU A 84 15.96 -3.59 3.81
CA LEU A 84 14.69 -3.94 3.20
C LEU A 84 13.53 -3.37 4.00
N ILE A 85 12.37 -3.31 3.35
CA ILE A 85 11.08 -3.01 3.95
C ILE A 85 10.36 -4.33 4.09
N LYS A 86 9.99 -4.68 5.32
CA LYS A 86 9.32 -5.94 5.67
C LYS A 86 7.88 -5.68 6.04
N PHE A 87 6.97 -6.45 5.46
CA PHE A 87 5.57 -6.51 5.83
C PHE A 87 5.38 -7.30 7.14
N ILE A 88 4.53 -6.80 8.03
CA ILE A 88 4.29 -7.42 9.34
C ILE A 88 3.22 -8.49 9.19
N THR A 89 3.60 -9.77 9.18
CA THR A 89 2.68 -10.90 8.99
C THR A 89 1.97 -11.37 10.27
N ASN A 90 2.40 -10.91 11.44
CA ASN A 90 1.71 -11.13 12.71
C ASN A 90 1.46 -9.79 13.41
N PRO A 91 0.32 -9.14 13.14
CA PRO A 91 0.10 -7.77 13.54
C PRO A 91 -0.25 -7.59 15.01
N GLY A 92 -0.37 -8.66 15.82
CA GLY A 92 -0.55 -8.65 17.28
C GLY A 92 -1.62 -7.69 17.83
N SER A 93 -1.27 -6.40 17.86
CA SER A 93 -2.04 -5.25 18.32
C SER A 93 -2.83 -4.47 17.25
N LEU A 94 -2.77 -4.79 15.95
CA LEU A 94 -3.61 -4.08 14.97
C LEU A 94 -5.09 -4.38 15.24
N GLY A 95 -5.88 -3.31 15.32
CA GLY A 95 -7.33 -3.38 15.44
C GLY A 95 -7.99 -3.95 14.18
N PRO A 96 -9.31 -4.22 14.22
CA PRO A 96 -10.04 -4.76 13.07
C PRO A 96 -10.13 -3.78 11.89
N SER A 97 -9.96 -2.49 12.15
CA SER A 97 -10.03 -1.43 11.14
C SER A 97 -8.97 -0.36 11.39
N LEU A 98 -8.36 0.14 10.31
CA LEU A 98 -7.36 1.21 10.32
C LEU A 98 -7.68 2.25 9.24
N LEU A 99 -7.45 3.52 9.56
CA LEU A 99 -7.56 4.65 8.62
C LEU A 99 -6.20 5.35 8.54
N ILE A 100 -5.58 5.35 7.36
CA ILE A 100 -4.20 5.86 7.18
C ILE A 100 -3.93 6.60 5.87
#